data_AF-Q07GC1-F1
#
_entry.id   AF-Q07GC1-F1
#
_cell.length_a   1.000
_cell.length_b   1.000
_cell.length_c   1.000
_cell.angle_alpha   90.00
_cell.angle_beta   90.00
_cell.angle_gamma   90.00
#
_symmetry.space_group_name_H-M   'P 1'
#
loop_
_entity.id
_entity.type
_entity.pdbx_description
1 polymer ?
#
loop_
_entity_poly.entity_id
_entity_poly.type
_entity_poly.pdbx_seq_one_letter_code
_entity_poly.pdbx_strand_id
1 'polypeptide(L)'
;MNDEIPCQKDPQLTERIEQFSEVLKTQAHRLDPFGMTEQDFYDSGIFEGSIQRVRGQISASMGEKKTFVKHILNHMQDGGFIQEWIEAGGSNRHDYSVTLNDGKIAAIELKGCLDGNNTNISARPPHANEFIVWSVCQNKGADPRHNVWSGIHTRFSADIIAEEKRVDGLVVWDWLCGTAARVCPKIAGREDRITEVGPYRLPPPCIYLFPGTIPSPRNNPTPRPQNINDVGILDAMHRCFGGDENELNKVHFEAAMNGVDLVRTTKIVRDGIVRRESKPTPIRRS
;
A
#
# COMPACT_ATOMS: atom_id res chain seq x y z
N MET A 1 11.94 -13.71 -12.41
CA MET A 1 11.09 -12.59 -11.94
C MET A 1 10.16 -13.13 -10.85
N ASN A 2 10.67 -13.12 -9.62
CA ASN A 2 10.05 -13.66 -8.40
C ASN A 2 9.78 -12.50 -7.45
N ASP A 3 9.01 -11.51 -7.91
CA ASP A 3 8.84 -10.25 -7.20
C ASP A 3 7.41 -10.13 -6.66
N GLU A 4 7.28 -9.58 -5.46
CA GLU A 4 6.04 -9.53 -4.67
C GLU A 4 5.04 -8.54 -5.26
N ILE A 5 5.54 -7.53 -5.96
CA ILE A 5 4.80 -6.59 -6.80
C ILE A 5 5.57 -6.42 -8.12
N PRO A 6 4.88 -6.34 -9.28
CA PRO A 6 5.57 -6.34 -10.57
C PRO A 6 6.32 -5.03 -10.85
N CYS A 7 5.83 -3.88 -10.36
CA CYS A 7 6.45 -2.58 -10.62
C CYS A 7 7.84 -2.44 -9.99
N GLN A 8 8.67 -1.60 -10.61
CA GLN A 8 10.05 -1.32 -10.20
C GLN A 8 10.24 0.18 -10.03
N LYS A 9 11.17 0.57 -9.16
CA LYS A 9 11.70 1.93 -9.13
C LYS A 9 12.51 2.16 -10.41
N ASP A 10 12.40 3.35 -11.00
CA ASP A 10 13.28 3.74 -12.09
C ASP A 10 14.75 3.70 -11.60
N PRO A 11 15.63 2.86 -12.18
CA PRO A 11 17.01 2.75 -11.74
C PRO A 11 17.78 4.06 -11.89
N GLN A 12 17.42 4.91 -12.87
CA GLN A 12 18.06 6.21 -13.07
C GLN A 12 17.56 7.27 -12.10
N LEU A 13 16.39 7.07 -11.47
CA LEU A 13 15.82 8.05 -10.56
C LEU A 13 16.69 8.24 -9.31
N THR A 14 17.29 7.16 -8.78
CA THR A 14 18.20 7.28 -7.62
C THR A 14 19.42 8.13 -7.97
N GLU A 15 20.08 7.84 -9.09
CA GLU A 15 21.24 8.61 -9.56
C GLU A 15 20.88 10.08 -9.84
N ARG A 16 19.75 10.33 -10.50
CA ARG A 16 19.27 11.71 -10.74
C ARG A 16 18.96 12.46 -9.44
N ILE A 17 18.41 11.77 -8.44
CA ILE A 17 18.19 12.36 -7.11
C ILE A 17 19.52 12.71 -6.45
N GLU A 18 20.52 11.83 -6.51
CA GLU A 18 21.85 12.09 -5.95
C GLU A 18 22.53 13.28 -6.65
N GLN A 19 22.55 13.28 -7.98
CA GLN A 19 23.10 14.37 -8.79
C GLN A 19 22.41 15.69 -8.47
N PHE A 20 21.08 15.72 -8.44
CA PHE A 20 20.34 16.93 -8.14
C PHE A 20 20.52 17.38 -6.68
N SER A 21 20.66 16.45 -5.73
CA SER A 21 20.96 16.77 -4.34
C SER A 21 22.32 17.46 -4.21
N GLU A 22 23.34 17.02 -4.95
CA GLU A 22 24.64 17.70 -4.98
C GLU A 22 24.58 19.07 -5.64
N VAL A 23 23.80 19.22 -6.72
CA VAL A 23 23.54 20.54 -7.33
C VAL A 23 22.87 21.46 -6.30
N LEU A 24 21.87 21.00 -5.56
CA LEU A 24 21.22 21.82 -4.52
C LEU A 24 22.21 22.19 -3.41
N LYS A 25 23.00 21.24 -2.90
CA LYS A 25 24.00 21.52 -1.84
C LYS A 25 25.05 22.54 -2.27
N THR A 26 25.44 22.55 -3.54
CA THR A 26 26.56 23.39 -4.03
C THR A 26 26.12 24.64 -4.77
N GLN A 27 24.88 24.71 -5.24
CA GLN A 27 24.42 25.78 -6.14
C GLN A 27 23.05 26.38 -5.75
N ALA A 28 22.42 25.96 -4.65
CA ALA A 28 21.14 26.54 -4.22
C ALA A 28 21.19 28.06 -4.03
N HIS A 29 22.33 28.62 -3.59
CA HIS A 29 22.53 30.06 -3.45
C HIS A 29 22.34 30.83 -4.78
N ARG A 30 22.45 30.16 -5.93
CA ARG A 30 22.26 30.75 -7.27
C ARG A 30 20.80 30.85 -7.68
N LEU A 31 19.91 30.11 -7.02
CA LEU A 31 18.47 30.15 -7.30
C LEU A 31 17.85 31.45 -6.77
N ASP A 32 18.18 31.79 -5.52
CA ASP A 32 17.89 33.08 -4.90
C ASP A 32 18.88 33.25 -3.72
N PRO A 33 19.76 34.27 -3.75
CA PRO A 33 20.72 34.49 -2.68
C PRO A 33 20.09 35.12 -1.43
N PHE A 34 18.83 35.57 -1.47
CA PHE A 34 18.16 36.28 -0.36
C PHE A 34 18.93 37.50 0.15
N GLY A 35 19.69 38.15 -0.74
CA GLY A 35 20.57 39.28 -0.40
C GLY A 35 21.82 38.89 0.42
N MET A 36 22.12 37.60 0.54
CA MET A 36 23.25 37.06 1.29
C MET A 36 24.45 36.76 0.37
N THR A 37 25.65 36.69 0.94
CA THR A 37 26.80 36.08 0.26
C THR A 37 26.61 34.56 0.16
N GLU A 38 27.36 33.89 -0.71
CA GLU A 38 27.33 32.42 -0.80
C GLU A 38 27.63 31.76 0.55
N GLN A 39 28.63 32.27 1.27
CA GLN A 39 29.01 31.76 2.59
C GLN A 39 27.87 31.92 3.60
N ASP A 40 27.30 33.13 3.70
CA ASP A 40 26.21 33.42 4.63
C ASP A 40 24.94 32.63 4.29
N PHE A 41 24.67 32.39 3.01
CA PHE A 41 23.53 31.56 2.59
C PHE A 41 23.60 30.16 3.21
N TYR A 42 24.75 29.49 3.13
CA TYR A 42 24.90 28.14 3.67
C TYR A 42 25.04 28.13 5.20
N ASP A 43 25.68 29.13 5.79
CA ASP A 43 25.86 29.23 7.24
C ASP A 43 24.58 29.68 7.98
N SER A 44 23.66 30.37 7.30
CA SER A 44 22.40 30.87 7.89
C SER A 44 21.38 29.77 8.24
N GLY A 45 21.56 28.56 7.70
CA GLY A 45 20.60 27.46 7.83
C GLY A 45 19.34 27.62 6.95
N ILE A 46 19.25 28.63 6.08
CA ILE A 46 18.09 28.83 5.18
C ILE A 46 17.89 27.65 4.23
N PHE A 47 18.98 27.07 3.72
CA PHE A 47 18.94 25.89 2.86
C PHE A 47 18.36 24.68 3.60
N GLU A 48 18.97 24.29 4.72
CA GLU A 48 18.54 23.14 5.51
C GLU A 48 17.10 23.31 6.01
N GLY A 49 16.78 24.48 6.56
CA GLY A 49 15.42 24.82 7.01
C GLY A 49 14.38 24.73 5.90
N SER A 50 14.72 25.17 4.68
CA SER A 50 13.83 25.08 3.52
C SER A 50 13.60 23.63 3.08
N ILE A 51 14.65 22.80 3.02
CA ILE A 51 14.53 21.37 2.70
C ILE A 51 13.65 20.66 3.73
N GLN A 52 13.86 20.92 5.03
CA GLN A 52 13.05 20.33 6.08
C GLN A 52 11.58 20.76 6.01
N ARG A 53 11.33 22.04 5.71
CA ARG A 53 9.98 22.58 5.54
C ARG A 53 9.25 21.94 4.37
N VAL A 54 9.89 21.86 3.20
CA VAL A 54 9.32 21.23 2.00
C VAL A 54 9.05 19.75 2.27
N ARG A 55 9.99 19.02 2.88
CA ARG A 55 9.79 17.63 3.28
C ARG A 55 8.58 17.49 4.22
N GLY A 56 8.48 18.38 5.22
CA GLY A 56 7.37 18.42 6.16
C GLY A 56 6.02 18.63 5.47
N GLN A 57 5.94 19.57 4.53
CA GLN A 57 4.73 19.85 3.76
C GLN A 57 4.31 18.67 2.88
N ILE A 58 5.26 18.03 2.18
CA ILE A 58 5.00 16.84 1.37
C ILE A 58 4.53 15.68 2.25
N SER A 59 5.15 15.50 3.42
CA SER A 59 4.85 14.40 4.33
C SER A 59 3.53 14.60 5.09
N ALA A 60 3.11 15.85 5.31
CA ALA A 60 1.89 16.22 6.03
C ALA A 60 0.62 16.22 5.16
N SER A 61 0.74 16.01 3.85
CA SER A 61 -0.38 16.05 2.91
C SER A 61 -1.27 14.79 3.00
N MET A 62 -1.94 14.59 4.15
CA MET A 62 -3.09 13.67 4.25
C MET A 62 -4.23 14.11 3.33
N GLY A 63 -4.31 15.41 3.02
CA GLY A 63 -5.29 15.98 2.10
C GLY A 63 -5.24 15.33 0.71
N GLU A 64 -4.05 15.16 0.12
CA GLU A 64 -3.92 14.50 -1.18
C GLU A 64 -4.36 13.04 -1.15
N LYS A 65 -4.00 12.29 -0.10
CA LYS A 65 -4.42 10.88 0.05
C LYS A 65 -5.94 10.77 0.13
N LYS A 66 -6.57 11.62 0.96
CA LYS A 66 -8.03 11.64 1.09
C LYS A 66 -8.72 12.02 -0.22
N THR A 67 -8.20 13.02 -0.92
CA THR A 67 -8.68 13.44 -2.24
C THR A 67 -8.58 12.30 -3.26
N PHE A 68 -7.44 11.62 -3.31
CA PHE A 68 -7.25 10.45 -4.18
C PHE A 68 -8.28 9.35 -3.88
N VAL A 69 -8.41 8.93 -2.63
CA VAL A 69 -9.35 7.86 -2.25
C VAL A 69 -10.80 8.26 -2.52
N LYS A 70 -11.17 9.52 -2.22
CA LYS A 70 -12.49 10.08 -2.55
C LYS A 70 -12.79 10.01 -4.05
N HIS A 71 -11.83 10.36 -4.90
CA HIS A 71 -12.00 10.27 -6.35
C HIS A 71 -12.25 8.83 -6.81
N ILE A 72 -11.50 7.85 -6.26
CA ILE A 72 -11.70 6.44 -6.58
C ILE A 72 -13.07 5.96 -6.13
N LEU A 73 -13.44 6.19 -4.88
CA LEU A 73 -14.70 5.69 -4.33
C LEU A 73 -15.90 6.34 -5.02
N ASN A 74 -15.84 7.64 -5.34
CA ASN A 74 -16.83 8.30 -6.18
C ASN A 74 -16.94 7.64 -7.56
N HIS A 75 -15.81 7.39 -8.23
CA HIS A 75 -15.83 6.74 -9.53
C HIS A 75 -16.44 5.33 -9.48
N MET A 76 -16.13 4.56 -8.44
CA MET A 76 -16.73 3.24 -8.23
C MET A 76 -18.24 3.34 -7.97
N GLN A 77 -18.68 4.32 -7.17
CA GLN A 77 -20.09 4.56 -6.89
C GLN A 77 -20.86 5.02 -8.13
N ASP A 78 -20.33 6.01 -8.85
CA ASP A 78 -20.92 6.54 -10.10
C ASP A 78 -20.98 5.45 -11.19
N GLY A 79 -19.99 4.55 -11.21
CA GLY A 79 -19.94 3.39 -12.09
C GLY A 79 -20.81 2.21 -11.63
N GLY A 80 -21.51 2.31 -10.49
CA GLY A 80 -22.37 1.25 -9.96
C GLY A 80 -21.63 0.01 -9.43
N PHE A 81 -20.33 0.10 -9.17
CA PHE A 81 -19.53 -1.00 -8.62
C PHE A 81 -19.71 -1.17 -7.11
N ILE A 82 -20.09 -0.09 -6.42
CA ILE A 82 -20.46 -0.03 -5.00
C ILE A 82 -21.73 0.81 -4.86
N GLN A 83 -22.45 0.65 -3.75
CA GLN A 83 -23.71 1.34 -3.54
C GLN A 83 -23.47 2.76 -3.02
N GLU A 84 -22.67 2.89 -1.96
CA GLU A 84 -22.36 4.16 -1.31
C GLU A 84 -21.08 4.03 -0.48
N TRP A 85 -20.48 5.16 -0.13
CA TRP A 85 -19.37 5.20 0.82
C TRP A 85 -19.42 6.44 1.70
N ILE A 86 -18.83 6.33 2.89
CA ILE A 86 -18.69 7.42 3.86
C ILE A 86 -17.26 7.47 4.42
N GLU A 87 -16.79 8.67 4.77
CA GLU A 87 -15.57 8.84 5.54
C GLU A 87 -15.86 8.56 7.02
N ALA A 88 -15.12 7.61 7.60
CA ALA A 88 -15.20 7.28 9.01
C ALA A 88 -14.27 8.25 9.77
N GLY A 89 -14.87 9.22 10.48
CA GLY A 89 -14.14 10.27 11.19
C GLY A 89 -13.13 9.79 12.26
N GLY A 90 -12.28 10.73 12.70
CA GLY A 90 -10.95 10.48 13.29
C GLY A 90 -10.76 9.63 14.56
N SER A 91 -11.81 9.21 15.27
CA SER A 91 -11.68 8.26 16.39
C SER A 91 -11.96 6.80 16.00
N ASN A 92 -12.40 6.56 14.76
CA ASN A 92 -12.69 5.23 14.26
C ASN A 92 -11.41 4.49 13.87
N ARG A 93 -11.45 3.16 14.01
CA ARG A 93 -10.36 2.22 13.70
C ARG A 93 -10.13 2.00 12.19
N HIS A 94 -10.74 2.82 11.34
CA HIS A 94 -10.74 2.74 9.88
C HIS A 94 -11.06 4.13 9.33
N ASP A 95 -10.68 4.39 8.08
CA ASP A 95 -10.81 5.71 7.44
C ASP A 95 -12.09 5.82 6.59
N TYR A 96 -12.56 4.71 6.02
CA TYR A 96 -13.75 4.70 5.16
C TYR A 96 -14.60 3.46 5.38
N SER A 97 -15.91 3.62 5.23
CA SER A 97 -16.87 2.53 5.15
C SER A 97 -17.59 2.58 3.81
N VAL A 98 -17.70 1.42 3.16
CA VAL A 98 -18.32 1.25 1.85
C VAL A 98 -19.47 0.26 1.99
N THR A 99 -20.67 0.66 1.59
CA THR A 99 -21.80 -0.26 1.43
C THR A 99 -21.70 -0.87 0.03
N LEU A 100 -21.61 -2.19 -0.04
CA LEU A 100 -21.57 -2.96 -1.27
C LEU A 100 -22.99 -3.17 -1.83
N ASN A 101 -23.10 -3.51 -3.11
CA ASN A 101 -24.39 -3.70 -3.78
C ASN A 101 -25.22 -4.87 -3.22
N ASP A 102 -24.60 -5.78 -2.46
CA ASP A 102 -25.27 -6.87 -1.74
C ASP A 102 -25.67 -6.49 -0.29
N GLY A 103 -25.47 -5.22 0.10
CA GLY A 103 -25.77 -4.68 1.42
C GLY A 103 -24.71 -4.93 2.48
N LYS A 104 -23.62 -5.65 2.16
CA LYS A 104 -22.49 -5.81 3.10
C LYS A 104 -21.73 -4.50 3.27
N ILE A 105 -21.10 -4.34 4.43
CA ILE A 105 -20.24 -3.19 4.73
C ILE A 105 -18.78 -3.63 4.69
N ALA A 106 -17.99 -2.94 3.87
CA ALA A 106 -16.53 -3.05 3.85
C ALA A 106 -15.89 -1.84 4.52
N ALA A 107 -15.05 -2.08 5.53
CA ALA A 107 -14.22 -1.05 6.15
C ALA A 107 -12.83 -1.01 5.51
N ILE A 108 -12.31 0.18 5.29
CA ILE A 108 -11.02 0.43 4.66
C ILE A 108 -10.15 1.23 5.63
N GLU A 109 -8.97 0.72 5.93
CA GLU A 109 -7.91 1.45 6.65
C GLU A 109 -6.80 1.85 5.67
N LEU A 110 -6.50 3.14 5.59
CA LEU A 110 -5.40 3.66 4.79
C LEU A 110 -4.07 3.50 5.54
N LYS A 111 -3.06 3.02 4.82
CA LYS A 111 -1.68 3.03 5.28
C LYS A 111 -0.78 3.72 4.26
N GLY A 112 0.37 4.18 4.73
CA GLY A 112 1.40 4.76 3.87
C GLY A 112 2.18 3.68 3.12
N CYS A 113 3.49 3.85 3.05
CA CYS A 113 4.35 3.06 2.17
C CYS A 113 4.63 1.64 2.63
N LEU A 114 4.05 1.13 3.73
CA LEU A 114 4.28 -0.23 4.25
C LEU A 114 5.76 -0.57 4.51
N ASP A 115 6.59 0.41 4.86
CA ASP A 115 8.04 0.23 5.08
C ASP A 115 8.40 -0.65 6.30
N GLY A 116 7.41 -1.13 7.04
CA GLY A 116 7.59 -1.99 8.21
C GLY A 116 7.87 -1.22 9.49
N ASN A 117 7.91 0.12 9.46
CA ASN A 117 8.02 0.96 10.65
C ASN A 117 6.65 1.55 10.99
N ASN A 118 6.17 1.35 12.22
CA ASN A 118 4.92 1.93 12.76
C ASN A 118 3.61 1.62 12.01
N THR A 119 3.53 0.54 11.22
CA THR A 119 2.27 0.13 10.56
C THR A 119 1.57 -0.95 11.39
N ASN A 120 0.95 -0.57 12.51
CA ASN A 120 -0.01 -1.44 13.19
C ASN A 120 -1.32 -1.45 12.40
N ILE A 121 -1.93 -2.63 12.24
CA ILE A 121 -3.26 -2.73 11.64
C ILE A 121 -4.30 -2.61 12.74
N SER A 122 -5.40 -1.93 12.46
CA SER A 122 -6.52 -1.90 13.38
C SER A 122 -7.32 -3.21 13.36
N ALA A 123 -8.10 -3.48 14.40
CA ALA A 123 -9.04 -4.61 14.35
C ALA A 123 -10.25 -4.25 13.45
N ARG A 124 -10.79 -5.25 12.74
CA ARG A 124 -12.03 -5.11 11.97
C ARG A 124 -13.13 -4.48 12.82
N PRO A 125 -13.77 -3.40 12.36
CA PRO A 125 -14.91 -2.83 13.07
C PRO A 125 -16.06 -3.83 13.20
N PRO A 126 -16.79 -3.89 14.34
CA PRO A 126 -17.83 -4.89 14.57
C PRO A 126 -18.98 -4.88 13.55
N HIS A 127 -19.26 -3.73 12.95
CA HIS A 127 -20.32 -3.56 11.96
C HIS A 127 -19.87 -3.90 10.52
N ALA A 128 -18.57 -4.11 10.30
CA ALA A 128 -18.03 -4.39 8.98
C ALA A 128 -18.00 -5.89 8.69
N ASN A 129 -18.53 -6.28 7.53
CA ASN A 129 -18.44 -7.63 7.01
C ASN A 129 -17.04 -7.91 6.47
N GLU A 130 -16.43 -6.91 5.82
CA GLU A 130 -15.11 -6.97 5.21
C GLU A 130 -14.19 -5.88 5.79
N PHE A 131 -12.90 -6.17 5.88
CA PHE A 131 -11.90 -5.23 6.32
C PHE A 131 -10.61 -5.36 5.51
N ILE A 132 -10.28 -4.31 4.77
CA ILE A 132 -9.07 -4.27 3.94
C ILE A 132 -8.15 -3.14 4.38
N VAL A 133 -6.86 -3.32 4.11
CA VAL A 133 -5.88 -2.24 4.17
C VAL A 133 -5.63 -1.73 2.76
N TRP A 134 -5.55 -0.42 2.59
CA TRP A 134 -5.15 0.19 1.33
C TRP A 134 -3.89 1.04 1.54
N SER A 135 -2.78 0.59 0.96
CA SER A 135 -1.53 1.33 0.92
C SER A 135 -1.55 2.42 -0.16
N VAL A 136 -1.49 3.67 0.29
CA VAL A 136 -1.36 4.88 -0.54
C VAL A 136 -0.01 5.53 -0.23
N CYS A 137 0.99 5.26 -1.08
CA CYS A 137 2.37 5.65 -0.85
C CYS A 137 2.78 6.85 -1.72
N GLN A 138 2.88 8.02 -1.10
CA GLN A 138 3.31 9.27 -1.76
C GLN A 138 4.83 9.36 -1.96
N ASN A 139 5.59 8.50 -1.31
CA ASN A 139 7.05 8.56 -1.35
C ASN A 139 7.55 7.96 -2.67
N LYS A 140 7.94 8.83 -3.61
CA LYS A 140 8.54 8.46 -4.90
C LYS A 140 9.86 7.69 -4.75
N GLY A 141 10.56 7.86 -3.64
CA GLY A 141 11.82 7.16 -3.35
C GLY A 141 11.63 5.77 -2.74
N ALA A 142 10.41 5.42 -2.30
CA ALA A 142 10.12 4.14 -1.67
C ALA A 142 10.24 2.99 -2.68
N ASP A 143 10.79 1.85 -2.23
CA ASP A 143 10.79 0.62 -3.00
C ASP A 143 9.51 -0.18 -2.71
N PRO A 144 8.56 -0.25 -3.66
CA PRO A 144 7.31 -0.96 -3.44
C PRO A 144 7.53 -2.48 -3.24
N ARG A 145 8.58 -3.08 -3.79
CA ARG A 145 8.84 -4.53 -3.62
C ARG A 145 9.29 -4.84 -2.21
N HIS A 146 10.31 -4.12 -1.74
CA HIS A 146 10.77 -4.22 -0.36
C HIS A 146 9.62 -3.97 0.62
N ASN A 147 8.88 -2.88 0.41
CA ASN A 147 7.87 -2.44 1.34
C ASN A 147 6.64 -3.36 1.38
N VAL A 148 6.12 -3.80 0.24
CA VAL A 148 4.97 -4.71 0.23
C VAL A 148 5.31 -6.01 0.96
N TRP A 149 6.49 -6.57 0.72
CA TRP A 149 6.95 -7.72 1.47
C TRP A 149 7.08 -7.42 2.96
N SER A 150 7.75 -6.32 3.32
CA SER A 150 7.96 -5.91 4.72
C SER A 150 6.63 -5.74 5.46
N GLY A 151 5.67 -5.02 4.86
CA GLY A 151 4.33 -4.85 5.39
C GLY A 151 3.60 -6.17 5.62
N ILE A 152 3.54 -7.03 4.60
CA ILE A 152 2.81 -8.31 4.68
C ILE A 152 3.50 -9.29 5.66
N HIS A 153 4.80 -9.53 5.49
CA HIS A 153 5.53 -10.54 6.25
C HIS A 153 5.90 -10.07 7.66
N THR A 154 6.41 -8.85 7.81
CA THR A 154 6.93 -8.40 9.10
C THR A 154 5.81 -7.93 10.02
N ARG A 155 4.79 -7.26 9.47
CA ARG A 155 3.70 -6.66 10.26
C ARG A 155 2.41 -7.45 10.16
N PHE A 156 1.84 -7.58 8.96
CA PHE A 156 0.46 -8.05 8.85
C PHE A 156 0.29 -9.50 9.30
N SER A 157 1.16 -10.40 8.85
CA SER A 157 1.13 -11.79 9.32
C SER A 157 1.42 -11.93 10.82
N ALA A 158 2.24 -11.05 11.41
CA ALA A 158 2.48 -11.06 12.85
C ALA A 158 1.24 -10.60 13.61
N ASP A 159 0.68 -9.45 13.25
CA ASP A 159 -0.52 -8.85 13.87
C ASP A 159 -1.75 -9.76 13.71
N ILE A 160 -1.98 -10.33 12.52
CA ILE A 160 -3.13 -11.22 12.25
C ILE A 160 -3.08 -12.45 13.16
N ILE A 161 -1.89 -13.02 13.38
CA ILE A 161 -1.74 -14.26 14.15
C ILE A 161 -1.65 -13.96 15.66
N ALA A 162 -0.84 -13.00 16.09
CA ALA A 162 -0.62 -12.72 17.51
C ALA A 162 -1.81 -12.03 18.18
N GLU A 163 -2.46 -11.12 17.46
CA GLU A 163 -3.54 -10.28 17.97
C GLU A 163 -4.92 -10.72 17.45
N GLU A 164 -4.97 -11.86 16.76
CA GLU A 164 -6.20 -12.43 16.20
C GLU A 164 -6.99 -11.42 15.33
N LYS A 165 -6.28 -10.56 14.60
CA LYS A 165 -6.90 -9.54 13.74
C LYS A 165 -7.37 -10.15 12.43
N ARG A 166 -8.62 -9.86 12.05
CA ARG A 166 -9.21 -10.33 10.80
C ARG A 166 -9.13 -9.28 9.68
N VAL A 167 -8.20 -9.48 8.74
CA VAL A 167 -7.98 -8.62 7.57
C VAL A 167 -8.16 -9.44 6.30
N ASP A 168 -9.06 -9.03 5.41
CA ASP A 168 -9.45 -9.80 4.22
C ASP A 168 -8.49 -9.63 3.04
N GLY A 169 -7.78 -8.51 3.00
CA GLY A 169 -6.75 -8.30 2.00
C GLY A 169 -6.08 -6.93 2.07
N LEU A 170 -5.19 -6.72 1.11
CA LEU A 170 -4.42 -5.50 0.93
C LEU A 170 -4.53 -5.02 -0.52
N VAL A 171 -4.72 -3.72 -0.68
CA VAL A 171 -4.57 -3.02 -1.96
C VAL A 171 -3.30 -2.16 -1.91
N VAL A 172 -2.43 -2.30 -2.91
CA VAL A 172 -1.25 -1.43 -3.09
C VAL A 172 -1.47 -0.62 -4.34
N TRP A 173 -1.89 0.64 -4.16
CA TRP A 173 -2.33 1.46 -5.28
C TRP A 173 -2.40 2.93 -4.90
N ASP A 174 -1.75 3.78 -5.70
CA ASP A 174 -1.76 5.24 -5.55
C ASP A 174 -1.51 5.89 -6.92
N TRP A 175 -1.52 7.22 -6.97
CA TRP A 175 -1.32 8.01 -8.19
C TRP A 175 0.10 7.96 -8.76
N LEU A 176 1.08 7.34 -8.07
CA LEU A 176 2.39 7.13 -8.66
C LEU A 176 2.39 5.92 -9.59
N CYS A 177 1.47 4.97 -9.42
CA CYS A 177 1.36 3.77 -10.25
C CYS A 177 1.16 4.13 -11.73
N GLY A 178 2.01 3.60 -12.60
CA GLY A 178 1.93 3.85 -14.05
C GLY A 178 2.65 5.12 -14.51
N THR A 179 3.20 5.92 -13.58
CA THR A 179 4.03 7.08 -13.92
C THR A 179 5.50 6.69 -14.12
N ALA A 180 6.32 7.63 -14.58
CA ALA A 180 7.78 7.45 -14.67
C ALA A 180 8.42 7.09 -13.32
N ALA A 181 7.86 7.55 -12.19
CA ALA A 181 8.37 7.23 -10.86
C ALA A 181 8.10 5.77 -10.44
N ARG A 182 7.05 5.15 -11.01
CA ARG A 182 6.67 3.76 -10.73
C ARG A 182 6.05 3.14 -11.98
N VAL A 183 6.91 2.71 -12.90
CA VAL A 183 6.51 2.07 -14.15
C VAL A 183 5.72 0.80 -13.81
N CYS A 184 4.51 0.69 -14.36
CA CYS A 184 3.61 -0.42 -14.08
C CYS A 184 3.57 -1.40 -15.26
N PRO A 185 4.02 -2.66 -15.08
CA PRO A 185 3.99 -3.65 -16.17
C PRO A 185 2.59 -3.98 -16.67
N LYS A 186 1.54 -3.72 -15.87
CA LYS A 186 0.14 -4.01 -16.22
C LYS A 186 -0.37 -3.26 -17.45
N ILE A 187 0.23 -2.11 -17.73
CA ILE A 187 -0.12 -1.20 -18.83
C ILE A 187 0.98 -1.12 -19.90
N ALA A 188 2.07 -1.89 -19.75
CA ALA A 188 3.12 -1.94 -20.75
C ALA A 188 2.57 -2.56 -22.05
N GLY A 189 2.44 -1.73 -23.10
CA GLY A 189 1.80 -2.12 -24.35
C GLY A 189 0.28 -2.38 -24.25
N ARG A 190 -0.35 -1.99 -23.14
CA ARG A 190 -1.79 -2.14 -22.87
C ARG A 190 -2.38 -0.84 -22.31
N GLU A 191 -2.34 0.22 -23.11
CA GLU A 191 -2.84 1.54 -22.71
C GLU A 191 -4.37 1.55 -22.49
N ASP A 192 -5.09 0.61 -23.10
CA ASP A 192 -6.51 0.36 -22.90
C ASP A 192 -6.88 -0.03 -21.46
N ARG A 193 -5.90 -0.46 -20.66
CA ARG A 193 -6.08 -0.79 -19.24
C ARG A 193 -5.88 0.40 -18.29
N ILE A 194 -5.72 1.60 -18.84
CA ILE A 194 -5.63 2.84 -18.05
C ILE A 194 -7.05 3.36 -17.81
N THR A 195 -7.40 3.56 -16.54
CA THR A 195 -8.65 4.24 -16.16
C THR A 195 -8.35 5.68 -15.78
N GLU A 196 -9.11 6.62 -16.34
CA GLU A 196 -9.02 8.03 -15.98
C GLU A 196 -10.03 8.34 -14.87
N VAL A 197 -9.53 8.84 -13.75
CA VAL A 197 -10.35 9.23 -12.58
C VAL A 197 -9.94 10.61 -12.12
N GLY A 198 -10.76 11.61 -12.47
CA GLY A 198 -10.41 13.02 -12.22
C GLY A 198 -9.07 13.37 -12.87
N PRO A 199 -8.05 13.83 -12.11
CA PRO A 199 -6.74 14.16 -12.67
C PRO A 199 -5.80 12.95 -12.82
N TYR A 200 -6.22 11.74 -12.42
CA TYR A 200 -5.35 10.57 -12.35
C TYR A 200 -5.55 9.65 -13.54
N ARG A 201 -4.44 9.13 -14.07
CA ARG A 201 -4.40 8.05 -15.07
C ARG A 201 -3.84 6.81 -14.38
N LEU A 202 -4.69 5.82 -14.11
CA LEU A 202 -4.35 4.76 -13.17
C LEU A 202 -4.37 3.39 -13.84
N PRO A 203 -3.34 2.55 -13.60
CA PRO A 203 -3.39 1.15 -13.97
C PRO A 203 -4.29 0.38 -12.98
N PRO A 204 -4.64 -0.88 -13.27
CA PRO A 204 -5.39 -1.73 -12.35
C PRO A 204 -4.66 -1.93 -11.01
N PRO A 205 -5.37 -1.93 -9.87
CA PRO A 205 -4.76 -2.05 -8.54
C PRO A 205 -4.01 -3.36 -8.35
N CYS A 206 -2.96 -3.37 -7.50
CA CYS A 206 -2.33 -4.61 -7.05
C CYS A 206 -3.08 -5.12 -5.81
N ILE A 207 -3.78 -6.23 -5.97
CA ILE A 207 -4.63 -6.83 -4.92
C ILE A 207 -3.93 -8.06 -4.33
N TYR A 208 -3.94 -8.14 -3.01
CA TYR A 208 -3.43 -9.22 -2.19
C TYR A 208 -4.56 -9.79 -1.35
N LEU A 209 -4.99 -11.01 -1.68
CA LEU A 209 -6.06 -11.74 -1.01
C LEU A 209 -5.48 -12.49 0.18
N PHE A 210 -5.96 -12.19 1.39
CA PHE A 210 -5.51 -12.82 2.62
C PHE A 210 -6.40 -14.01 2.99
N PRO A 211 -6.01 -14.85 3.96
CA PRO A 211 -6.83 -15.96 4.42
C PRO A 211 -8.15 -15.49 5.05
N GLY A 212 -9.25 -16.20 4.77
CA GLY A 212 -10.58 -15.84 5.26
C GLY A 212 -10.79 -16.09 6.76
N THR A 213 -9.87 -16.83 7.37
CA THR A 213 -9.84 -17.20 8.79
C THR A 213 -8.44 -17.02 9.35
N ILE A 214 -8.33 -16.74 10.65
CA ILE A 214 -7.05 -16.51 11.32
C ILE A 214 -6.24 -17.82 11.40
N PRO A 215 -4.95 -17.82 11.00
CA PRO A 215 -4.08 -18.96 11.16
C PRO A 215 -3.86 -19.30 12.64
N SER A 216 -3.94 -20.58 12.98
CA SER A 216 -3.72 -21.10 14.33
C SER A 216 -2.97 -22.43 14.26
N PRO A 217 -1.84 -22.61 14.97
CA PRO A 217 -0.99 -23.80 14.84
C PRO A 217 -1.70 -25.14 15.04
N ARG A 218 -2.73 -25.18 15.89
CA ARG A 218 -3.38 -26.44 16.28
C ARG A 218 -4.60 -26.76 15.42
N ASN A 219 -5.42 -25.76 15.13
CA ASN A 219 -6.76 -25.97 14.57
C ASN A 219 -6.85 -25.57 13.09
N ASN A 220 -6.02 -24.64 12.65
CA ASN A 220 -6.10 -24.05 11.33
C ASN A 220 -4.72 -23.49 10.91
N PRO A 221 -3.69 -24.35 10.78
CA PRO A 221 -2.32 -23.87 10.62
C PRO A 221 -2.10 -23.16 9.28
N THR A 222 -2.82 -23.56 8.22
CA THR A 222 -2.65 -23.07 6.85
C THR A 222 -4.00 -22.71 6.22
N PRO A 223 -4.70 -21.66 6.70
CA PRO A 223 -5.96 -21.26 6.11
C PRO A 223 -5.77 -20.84 4.66
N ARG A 224 -6.76 -21.17 3.82
CA ARG A 224 -6.73 -20.83 2.40
C ARG A 224 -6.94 -19.31 2.21
N PRO A 225 -6.16 -18.66 1.33
CA PRO A 225 -6.47 -17.32 0.85
C PRO A 225 -7.87 -17.29 0.24
N GLN A 226 -8.57 -16.17 0.44
CA GLN A 226 -9.88 -15.93 -0.16
C GLN A 226 -9.77 -15.85 -1.70
N ASN A 227 -10.85 -16.16 -2.41
CA ASN A 227 -10.97 -15.78 -3.81
C ASN A 227 -11.41 -14.33 -3.92
N ILE A 228 -11.26 -13.74 -5.10
CA ILE A 228 -11.63 -12.34 -5.32
C ILE A 228 -13.12 -12.10 -5.02
N ASN A 229 -13.99 -13.01 -5.44
CA ASN A 229 -15.44 -12.93 -5.24
C ASN A 229 -15.87 -13.10 -3.77
N ASP A 230 -14.98 -13.56 -2.89
CA ASP A 230 -15.28 -13.70 -1.46
C ASP A 230 -15.09 -12.38 -0.70
N VAL A 231 -14.42 -11.39 -1.31
CA VAL A 231 -14.15 -10.05 -0.73
C VAL A 231 -14.69 -8.99 -1.68
N GLY A 232 -15.95 -8.60 -1.48
CA GLY A 232 -16.71 -7.77 -2.39
C GLY A 232 -16.09 -6.40 -2.68
N ILE A 233 -15.43 -5.75 -1.72
CA ILE A 233 -14.73 -4.48 -2.01
C ILE A 233 -13.54 -4.67 -2.95
N LEU A 234 -12.78 -5.76 -2.79
CA LEU A 234 -11.63 -6.05 -3.65
C LEU A 234 -12.10 -6.46 -5.04
N ASP A 235 -13.16 -7.26 -5.13
CA ASP A 235 -13.81 -7.59 -6.40
C ASP A 235 -14.36 -6.35 -7.11
N ALA A 236 -15.00 -5.43 -6.38
CA ALA A 236 -15.48 -4.17 -6.94
C ALA A 236 -14.33 -3.33 -7.51
N MET A 237 -13.22 -3.18 -6.78
CA MET A 237 -12.02 -2.50 -7.30
C MET A 237 -11.41 -3.25 -8.50
N HIS A 238 -11.35 -4.58 -8.44
CA HIS A 238 -10.83 -5.41 -9.52
C HIS A 238 -11.61 -5.21 -10.82
N ARG A 239 -12.94 -5.28 -10.77
CA ARG A 239 -13.81 -5.10 -11.93
C ARG A 239 -13.84 -3.65 -12.43
N CYS A 240 -13.92 -2.67 -11.52
CA CYS A 240 -13.99 -1.26 -11.88
C CYS A 240 -12.75 -0.78 -12.66
N PHE A 241 -11.57 -1.28 -12.28
CA PHE A 241 -10.30 -0.82 -12.83
C PHE A 241 -9.64 -1.84 -13.76
N GLY A 242 -10.39 -2.73 -14.41
CA GLY A 242 -9.86 -3.61 -15.47
C GLY A 242 -8.80 -4.62 -15.00
N GLY A 243 -8.98 -5.16 -13.79
CA GLY A 243 -8.14 -6.20 -13.22
C GLY A 243 -8.13 -7.49 -14.05
N ASP A 244 -7.02 -8.22 -13.96
CA ASP A 244 -6.81 -9.51 -14.62
C ASP A 244 -6.56 -10.56 -13.52
N GLU A 245 -7.22 -11.71 -13.61
CA GLU A 245 -7.13 -12.76 -12.60
C GLU A 245 -5.70 -13.28 -12.39
N ASN A 246 -4.88 -13.25 -13.45
CA ASN A 246 -3.48 -13.67 -13.38
C ASN A 246 -2.60 -12.65 -12.62
N GLU A 247 -3.13 -11.46 -12.31
CA GLU A 247 -2.44 -10.43 -11.54
C GLU A 247 -2.78 -10.47 -10.05
N LEU A 248 -3.75 -11.28 -9.63
CA LEU A 248 -4.16 -11.42 -8.24
C LEU A 248 -3.10 -12.16 -7.41
N ASN A 249 -2.79 -11.62 -6.24
CA ASN A 249 -1.82 -12.22 -5.32
C ASN A 249 -2.56 -12.97 -4.22
N LYS A 250 -2.38 -14.28 -4.13
CA LYS A 250 -2.87 -15.09 -3.02
C LYS A 250 -1.79 -15.15 -1.94
N VAL A 251 -2.11 -14.67 -0.74
CA VAL A 251 -1.17 -14.61 0.39
C VAL A 251 -1.52 -15.67 1.41
N HIS A 252 -0.61 -16.62 1.58
CA HIS A 252 -0.71 -17.67 2.56
C HIS A 252 0.05 -17.28 3.83
N PHE A 253 -0.62 -17.43 4.96
CA PHE A 253 -0.02 -17.37 6.28
C PHE A 253 -0.11 -18.74 6.91
N GLU A 254 1.03 -19.30 7.25
CA GLU A 254 1.11 -20.53 8.04
C GLU A 254 1.54 -20.17 9.46
N ALA A 255 0.85 -20.73 10.45
CA ALA A 255 1.23 -20.66 11.85
C ALA A 255 1.63 -22.07 12.33
N ALA A 256 2.78 -22.18 12.99
CA ALA A 256 3.27 -23.43 13.53
C ALA A 256 3.98 -23.21 14.88
N MET A 257 4.16 -24.28 15.64
CA MET A 257 5.02 -24.27 16.83
C MET A 257 6.41 -24.77 16.45
N ASN A 258 7.44 -24.04 16.83
CA ASN A 258 8.82 -24.50 16.80
C ASN A 258 9.34 -24.58 18.25
N GLY A 259 9.26 -25.77 18.84
CA GLY A 259 9.42 -25.93 20.28
C GLY A 259 8.31 -25.18 21.04
N VAL A 260 8.71 -24.18 21.82
CA VAL A 260 7.77 -23.30 22.56
C VAL A 260 7.39 -22.04 21.80
N ASP A 261 8.09 -21.73 20.70
CA ASP A 261 7.90 -20.50 19.96
C ASP A 261 6.82 -20.63 18.90
N LEU A 262 5.93 -19.65 18.84
CA LEU A 262 5.02 -19.46 17.71
C LEU A 262 5.80 -18.88 16.52
N VAL A 263 5.87 -19.63 15.43
CA VAL A 263 6.51 -19.21 14.18
C VAL A 263 5.47 -19.04 13.08
N ARG A 264 5.78 -18.18 12.12
CA ARG A 264 4.98 -17.98 10.92
C ARG A 264 5.78 -18.15 9.64
N THR A 265 5.13 -18.66 8.61
CA THR A 265 5.64 -18.65 7.23
C THR A 265 4.68 -17.83 6.38
N THR A 266 5.22 -16.93 5.55
CA THR A 266 4.44 -16.12 4.61
C THR A 266 4.80 -16.52 3.20
N LYS A 267 3.79 -16.78 2.36
CA LYS A 267 3.98 -17.06 0.93
C LYS A 267 3.03 -16.25 0.07
N ILE A 268 3.56 -15.65 -1.00
CA ILE A 268 2.78 -14.94 -2.02
C ILE A 268 2.82 -15.74 -3.30
N VAL A 269 1.64 -16.12 -3.80
CA VAL A 269 1.45 -16.83 -5.07
C VAL A 269 0.71 -15.91 -6.04
N ARG A 270 1.18 -15.82 -7.27
CA ARG A 270 0.51 -15.07 -8.34
C ARG A 270 0.60 -15.86 -9.64
N ASP A 271 -0.54 -16.11 -10.27
CA ASP A 271 -0.64 -16.94 -11.47
C ASP A 271 -0.06 -18.35 -11.25
N GLY A 272 -0.46 -19.00 -10.15
CA GLY A 272 0.05 -20.33 -9.76
C GLY A 272 1.53 -20.38 -9.34
N ILE A 273 2.31 -19.32 -9.56
CA ILE A 273 3.74 -19.27 -9.31
C ILE A 273 4.02 -18.62 -7.96
N VAL A 274 4.85 -19.28 -7.14
CA VAL A 274 5.38 -18.70 -5.90
C VAL A 274 6.28 -17.52 -6.25
N ARG A 275 5.87 -16.32 -5.85
CA ARG A 275 6.65 -15.10 -6.04
C ARG A 275 7.62 -14.89 -4.90
N ARG A 276 7.19 -15.14 -3.66
CA ARG A 276 8.08 -15.13 -2.49
C ARG A 276 7.55 -16.02 -1.39
N GLU A 277 8.47 -16.60 -0.64
CA GLU A 277 8.19 -17.39 0.55
C GLU A 277 9.25 -17.09 1.61
N SER A 278 8.83 -16.91 2.85
CA SER A 278 9.73 -16.76 3.99
C SER A 278 10.19 -18.12 4.50
N LYS A 279 11.26 -18.15 5.29
CA LYS A 279 11.47 -19.24 6.24
C LYS A 279 10.48 -19.10 7.41
N PRO A 280 10.29 -20.14 8.24
CA PRO A 280 9.59 -19.99 9.51
C PRO A 280 10.27 -18.93 10.38
N THR A 281 9.54 -17.87 10.73
CA THR A 281 10.04 -16.72 11.48
C THR A 281 9.26 -16.57 12.79
N PRO A 282 9.92 -16.47 13.96
CA PRO A 282 9.25 -16.26 15.23
C PRO A 282 8.36 -15.01 15.23
N ILE A 283 7.21 -15.11 15.88
CA ILE A 283 6.36 -13.96 16.20
C ILE A 283 6.82 -13.39 17.53
N ARG A 284 7.63 -12.33 17.49
CA ARG A 284 8.06 -11.64 18.71
C ARG A 284 6.93 -10.73 19.18
N ARG A 285 6.36 -11.03 20.34
CA ARG A 285 5.50 -10.07 21.07
C ARG A 285 6.38 -8.92 21.53
N SER A 286 6.25 -7.76 20.90
CA SER A 286 6.83 -6.50 21.41
C SER A 286 5.92 -5.91 22.45
#